data_AF-A0A2E1MY33-F1
#
_entry.id   AF-A0A2E1MY33-F1
#
_cell.length_a   1.000
_cell.length_b   1.000
_cell.length_c   1.000
_cell.angle_alpha   90.00
_cell.angle_beta   90.00
_cell.angle_gamma   90.00
#
_symmetry.space_group_name_H-M   'P 1'
#
loop_
_entity.id
_entity.type
_entity.pdbx_description
1 polymer ?
#
loop_
_entity_poly.entity_id
_entity_poly.type
_entity_poly.pdbx_seq_one_letter_code
_entity_poly.pdbx_strand_id
1 'polypeptide(L)' 'MDRNVKSKFKIIWSMRSWSFKYIDWRMTTAYPSGWRHIVRHPLQFLKDFYNYLSWCQEIDKDVDI' A
#
# COMPACT_ATOMS: atom_id res chain seq x y z
N MET A 1 -15.35 -7.63 -22.88
CA MET A 1 -15.23 -7.97 -21.45
C MET A 1 -14.41 -6.88 -20.79
N ASP A 2 -15.06 -5.99 -20.05
CA ASP A 2 -14.41 -4.88 -19.37
C ASP A 2 -13.51 -5.46 -18.26
N ARG A 3 -12.19 -5.32 -18.43
CA ARG A 3 -11.20 -5.84 -17.48
C ARG A 3 -11.29 -4.98 -16.23
N ASN A 4 -12.07 -5.44 -15.25
CA ASN A 4 -12.27 -4.79 -13.95
C ASN A 4 -11.00 -4.91 -13.08
N VAL A 5 -9.85 -4.49 -13.62
CA VAL A 5 -8.65 -4.27 -12.82
C VAL A 5 -9.05 -3.19 -11.83
N LYS A 6 -9.21 -3.54 -10.54
CA LYS A 6 -9.47 -2.51 -9.53
C LYS A 6 -8.39 -1.46 -9.67
N SER A 7 -8.82 -0.27 -10.08
CA SER A 7 -7.90 0.83 -10.33
C SER A 7 -7.10 1.08 -9.05
N LYS A 8 -5.82 1.50 -9.14
CA LYS A 8 -4.98 1.78 -7.96
C LYS A 8 -5.71 2.68 -6.95
N PHE A 9 -6.55 3.57 -7.47
CA PHE A 9 -7.47 4.41 -6.72
C PHE A 9 -8.46 3.66 -5.82
N LYS A 10 -9.01 2.52 -6.22
CA LYS A 10 -9.95 1.71 -5.42
C LYS A 10 -9.24 1.03 -4.26
N ILE A 11 -7.99 0.60 -4.45
CA ILE A 11 -7.15 0.04 -3.38
C ILE A 11 -6.80 1.15 -2.38
N ILE A 12 -6.37 2.31 -2.85
CA ILE A 12 -6.11 3.49 -2.01
C ILE A 12 -7.38 3.91 -1.26
N TRP A 13 -8.54 3.87 -1.92
CA TRP A 13 -9.82 4.18 -1.28
C TRP A 13 -10.16 3.19 -0.15
N SER A 14 -9.87 1.91 -0.33
CA SER A 14 -10.02 0.91 0.73
C SER A 14 -9.04 1.14 1.88
N MET A 15 -7.81 1.58 1.60
CA MET A 15 -6.83 1.93 2.63
C MET A 15 -7.26 3.10 3.51
N ARG A 16 -8.12 3.99 3.03
CA ARG A 16 -8.67 5.10 3.84
C ARG A 16 -9.43 4.60 5.08
N SER A 17 -9.98 3.39 5.03
CA SER A 17 -10.67 2.76 6.16
C SER A 17 -9.73 2.23 7.25
N TRP A 18 -8.42 2.20 6.99
CA TRP A 18 -7.46 1.71 7.96
C TRP A 18 -7.37 2.65 9.15
N SER A 19 -7.36 2.08 10.35
CA SER A 19 -7.13 2.86 11.56
C SER A 19 -5.70 3.43 11.54
N PHE A 20 -5.54 4.65 12.07
CA PHE A 20 -4.22 5.26 12.24
C PHE A 20 -3.26 4.35 13.02
N LYS A 21 -3.78 3.59 13.99
CA LYS A 21 -3.02 2.60 14.76
C LYS A 21 -2.50 1.44 13.89
N TYR A 22 -3.29 0.98 12.93
CA TYR A 22 -2.87 -0.06 11.98
C TYR A 22 -1.79 0.45 11.02
N ILE A 23 -1.94 1.68 10.54
CA ILE A 23 -0.94 2.33 9.67
C ILE A 23 0.38 2.52 10.43
N ASP A 24 0.31 3.02 11.67
CA ASP A 24 1.47 3.22 12.53
C ASP A 24 2.20 1.90 12.84
N TRP A 25 1.45 0.86 13.20
CA TRP A 25 1.99 -0.49 13.40
C TRP A 25 2.68 -1.03 12.14
N ARG A 26 2.10 -0.79 10.95
CA ARG A 26 2.72 -1.17 9.68
C ARG A 26 4.04 -0.45 9.44
N MET A 27 4.08 0.85 9.71
CA MET A 27 5.29 1.65 9.52
C MET A 27 6.40 1.29 10.51
N THR A 28 6.06 1.01 11.77
CA THR A 28 7.01 0.57 12.79
C THR A 28 7.51 -0.85 12.56
N THR A 29 6.70 -1.73 11.95
CA THR A 29 7.12 -3.09 11.57
C THR A 29 7.99 -3.09 10.32
N ALA A 30 7.67 -2.26 9.32
CA ALA A 30 8.41 -2.20 8.06
C ALA A 30 9.73 -1.42 8.16
N TYR A 31 9.77 -0.39 9.00
CA TYR A 31 10.93 0.48 9.15
C TYR A 31 11.39 0.52 10.61
N PRO A 32 12.68 0.24 10.90
CA PRO A 32 13.20 0.18 12.27
C PRO A 32 13.16 1.53 13.00
N SER A 33 12.98 2.64 12.27
CA SER A 33 12.77 3.99 12.83
C SER A 33 11.36 4.55 12.53
N GLY A 34 10.44 3.70 12.09
CA GLY A 34 9.06 4.03 11.78
C GLY A 34 8.92 5.26 10.88
N TRP A 35 8.09 6.21 11.32
CA TRP A 35 7.85 7.48 10.63
C TRP A 35 9.11 8.31 10.37
N ARG A 36 10.15 8.23 11.22
CA ARG A 36 11.40 8.98 10.99
C ARG A 36 12.13 8.50 9.73
N HIS A 37 12.03 7.21 9.40
CA HIS A 37 12.61 6.67 8.17
C HIS A 37 11.91 7.24 6.94
N ILE A 38 10.58 7.30 6.99
CA ILE A 38 9.72 7.76 5.89
C ILE A 38 9.94 9.24 5.61
N VAL A 39 10.04 10.06 6.65
CA VAL A 39 10.32 11.50 6.51
C VAL A 39 11.73 11.73 5.96
N ARG A 40 12.69 10.87 6.29
CA ARG A 40 14.09 10.98 5.82
C ARG A 40 14.29 10.45 4.39
N HIS A 41 13.47 9.48 3.96
CA HIS A 41 13.55 8.86 2.65
C HIS A 41 12.19 8.82 1.93
N PRO A 42 11.59 9.99 1.61
CA PRO A 42 10.25 10.06 1.04
C PRO A 42 10.14 9.39 -0.33
N LEU A 43 11.20 9.46 -1.16
CA LEU A 43 11.24 8.81 -2.47
C LEU A 43 11.24 7.28 -2.37
N GLN A 44 11.92 6.73 -1.35
CA GLN A 44 11.97 5.29 -1.13
C GLN A 44 10.63 4.78 -0.64
N PHE A 45 10.00 5.50 0.28
CA PHE A 45 8.63 5.21 0.72
C PHE A 45 7.62 5.23 -0.44
N LEU A 46 7.70 6.22 -1.33
CA LEU A 46 6.83 6.28 -2.52
C LEU A 46 7.03 5.07 -3.45
N LYS A 47 8.28 4.64 -3.65
CA LYS A 47 8.59 3.46 -4.46
C LYS A 47 8.04 2.18 -3.81
N ASP A 48 8.24 2.02 -2.51
CA ASP A 48 7.73 0.88 -1.76
C ASP A 48 6.19 0.85 -1.76
N PHE A 49 5.55 2.02 -1.61
CA PHE A 49 4.10 2.15 -1.69
C PHE A 49 3.56 1.81 -3.08
N TYR A 50 4.24 2.24 -4.15
CA TYR A 50 3.85 1.91 -5.52
C TYR A 50 4.02 0.41 -5.82
N ASN A 51 5.09 -0.21 -5.33
CA ASN A 51 5.29 -1.66 -5.40
C ASN A 51 4.20 -2.41 -4.62
N TYR A 52 3.85 -1.93 -3.42
CA TYR A 52 2.75 -2.49 -2.62
C TYR A 52 1.41 -2.43 -3.36
N LEU A 53 1.09 -1.29 -3.99
CA LEU A 53 -0.10 -1.17 -4.82
C LEU A 53 -0.08 -2.11 -6.03
N SER A 54 1.08 -2.27 -6.68
CA SER A 54 1.23 -3.21 -7.80
C SER A 54 0.99 -4.65 -7.35
N TRP A 55 1.57 -5.04 -6.22
CA TRP A 55 1.37 -6.36 -5.62
C TRP A 55 -0.10 -6.60 -5.22
N CYS A 56 -0.77 -5.60 -4.65
CA CYS A 56 -2.21 -5.70 -4.37
C CYS A 56 -3.04 -5.89 -5.66
N GLN A 57 -2.64 -5.26 -6.77
CA GLN A 57 -3.30 -5.46 -8.06
C GLN A 57 -3.01 -6.82 -8.68
N GLU A 58 -1.83 -7.39 -8.47
CA GLU A 58 -1.50 -8.75 -8.90
C GLU A 58 -2.33 -9.78 -8.12
N ILE A 59 -2.40 -9.66 -6.80
CA ILE A 59 -3.23 -10.56 -5.99
C ILE A 59 -4.71 -10.46 -6.36
N ASP A 60 -5.24 -9.26 -6.58
CA ASP A 60 -6.64 -9.09 -6.97
C ASP A 60 -6.93 -9.71 -8.35
N LYS A 61 -5.92 -9.85 -9.22
CA LYS A 61 -6.03 -10.60 -10.49
C LYS A 61 -5.96 -12.11 -10.28
N ASP A 62 -5.13 -12.59 -9.36
CA ASP A 62 -4.98 -14.02 -9.05
C ASP A 62 -6.14 -14.59 -8.22
N VAL A 63 -6.86 -13.75 -7.47
CA VAL A 63 -8.00 -14.15 -6.62
C VAL A 63 -9.32 -14.30 -7.42
N ASP A 64 -9.38 -13.85 -8.66
CA ASP A 64 -10.57 -13.96 -9.54
C ASP A 64 -10.69 -15.34 -10.25
N ILE A 65 -10.21 -16.41 -9.60
CA ILE A 65 -10.32 -17.82 -10.03
C ILE A 65 -11.45 -18.53 -9.28
#